data_AF-I2PZD5-F1
#
_entry.id   AF-I2PZD5-F1
#
_cell.length_a   1.000
_cell.length_b   1.000
_cell.length_c   1.000
_cell.angle_alpha   90.00
_cell.angle_beta   90.00
_cell.angle_gamma   90.00
#
_symmetry.space_group_name_H-M   'P 1'
#
loop_
_entity.id
_entity.type
_entity.pdbx_description
1 polymer ?
#
loop_
_entity_poly.entity_id
_entity_poly.type
_entity_poly.pdbx_seq_one_letter_code
_entity_poly.pdbx_strand_id
1 'polypeptide(L)'
;MSHIGQDVIVIGSTRIGQKYVFGAVVPLDNPGWKGPWDCAEFASWCAYQAYGLIFGAGGATLPAKAEPYSGYWQVDAKKFGHIVSWQEALHIPGAALIRAPGQGRTGHVAFAMGDGERTLEARGAAFGVNIFTGAASRSWTIGCLLPGVDYGTEQPASPGLGPQPKPSPLPDNFFWLKTPPIKGAVVVALQNALLGKGIDPGPIDGVFGPMTHAAVLSFQLLQEIEVDGVVGPVTARALGLPFPVKERAQDVQAFNKVAKPTGPNTIMLPPSPAEFDGIASITQSGKTFSATTASGERFIIGSVTTYTDDMTRTGLFQGNADIKDSLRFGVYRGHDFVPTFGQWAHFIEPTLLAEGDARFATLNTYDRAAFTFGAPQLAAHTPGRNFVVYFRQLLALSLADRHFPELSLRPNGAGETTIHLQTDTGYVDLEEAVEVTRPNGKKEKQLAKLMAYCNASSTAVDEAELTAAARLMNWLRLDPKAKELQIRVFIAQAKENLAQAKTKVAGFNGSDWEVALWIMDILHQGRGTYAEMSAALASVNPVEALQRIGLLQYRTRIKTVAKAVAGLKASGVLNGFAV
;
A
#
# COMPACT_ATOMS: atom_id res chain seq x y z
N MET A 1 41.84 0.69 -32.57
CA MET A 1 40.82 1.20 -33.51
C MET A 1 40.07 2.30 -32.77
N SER A 2 39.77 3.43 -33.41
CA SER A 2 38.92 4.46 -32.81
C SER A 2 37.51 3.90 -32.69
N HIS A 3 37.01 3.74 -31.46
CA HIS A 3 35.62 3.37 -31.21
C HIS A 3 34.72 4.54 -31.57
N ILE A 4 33.82 4.37 -32.53
CA ILE A 4 32.88 5.42 -32.95
C ILE A 4 31.44 5.04 -32.57
N GLY A 5 30.59 6.03 -32.34
CA GLY A 5 29.19 5.82 -31.91
C GLY A 5 28.41 4.86 -32.81
N GLN A 6 28.72 4.83 -34.11
CA GLN A 6 28.08 3.93 -35.06
C GLN A 6 28.32 2.43 -34.79
N ASP A 7 29.41 2.06 -34.11
CA ASP A 7 29.79 0.67 -33.89
C ASP A 7 28.74 -0.09 -33.06
N VAL A 8 28.15 0.56 -32.04
CA VAL A 8 27.10 -0.07 -31.22
C VAL A 8 25.83 -0.35 -32.03
N ILE A 9 25.51 0.50 -33.01
CA ILE A 9 24.38 0.29 -33.92
C ILE A 9 24.67 -0.91 -34.82
N VAL A 10 25.87 -1.00 -35.38
CA VAL A 10 26.28 -2.12 -36.24
C VAL A 10 26.19 -3.44 -35.47
N ILE A 11 26.75 -3.49 -34.26
CA ILE A 11 26.70 -4.66 -33.38
C ILE A 11 25.27 -5.06 -33.04
N GLY A 12 24.45 -4.12 -32.54
CA GLY A 12 23.08 -4.42 -32.13
C GLY A 12 22.18 -4.79 -33.32
N SER A 13 22.45 -4.26 -34.51
CA SER A 13 21.71 -4.61 -35.73
C SER A 13 21.86 -6.08 -36.11
N THR A 14 22.96 -6.74 -35.72
CA THR A 14 23.14 -8.20 -35.93
C THR A 14 22.19 -9.07 -35.10
N ARG A 15 21.39 -8.46 -34.22
CA ARG A 15 20.43 -9.13 -33.33
C ARG A 15 18.98 -8.81 -33.66
N ILE A 16 18.72 -8.00 -34.70
CA ILE A 16 17.35 -7.69 -35.15
C ILE A 16 16.56 -8.99 -35.40
N GLY A 17 15.31 -9.00 -34.94
CA GLY A 17 14.40 -10.15 -35.03
C GLY A 17 14.53 -11.16 -33.88
N GLN A 18 15.48 -10.99 -32.97
CA GLN A 18 15.63 -11.88 -31.81
C GLN A 18 14.63 -11.55 -30.70
N LYS A 19 14.25 -12.58 -29.92
CA LYS A 19 13.16 -12.52 -28.96
C LYS A 19 13.50 -11.67 -27.74
N TYR A 20 12.50 -10.93 -27.25
CA TYR A 20 12.57 -10.24 -25.96
C TYR A 20 11.90 -11.08 -24.86
N VAL A 21 12.52 -11.11 -23.67
CA VAL A 21 11.92 -11.61 -22.43
C VAL A 21 12.28 -10.64 -21.30
N PHE A 22 11.28 -10.15 -20.59
CA PHE A 22 11.49 -9.25 -19.46
C PHE A 22 12.29 -9.96 -18.35
N GLY A 23 13.38 -9.35 -17.90
CA GLY A 23 14.28 -9.93 -16.90
C GLY A 23 15.12 -11.09 -17.43
N ALA A 24 15.40 -11.13 -18.75
CA ALA A 24 16.44 -12.00 -19.28
C ALA A 24 17.79 -11.68 -18.61
N VAL A 25 18.69 -12.66 -18.56
CA VAL A 25 20.05 -12.48 -18.04
C VAL A 25 21.02 -12.82 -19.17
N VAL A 26 21.93 -11.91 -19.51
CA VAL A 26 22.83 -12.07 -20.67
C VAL A 26 24.30 -12.00 -20.24
N PRO A 27 25.10 -13.05 -20.51
CA PRO A 27 26.54 -12.96 -20.33
C PRO A 27 27.15 -12.00 -21.36
N LEU A 28 27.65 -10.85 -20.91
CA LEU A 28 28.08 -9.76 -21.80
C LEU A 28 29.27 -10.16 -22.69
N ASP A 29 30.12 -11.05 -22.21
CA ASP A 29 31.32 -11.56 -22.90
C ASP A 29 31.05 -12.69 -23.89
N ASN A 30 29.79 -13.08 -24.09
CA ASN A 30 29.41 -14.06 -25.10
C ASN A 30 29.02 -13.37 -26.43
N PRO A 31 29.93 -13.24 -27.41
CA PRO A 31 29.62 -12.66 -28.72
C PRO A 31 28.60 -13.50 -29.50
N GLY A 32 28.42 -14.78 -29.17
CA GLY A 32 27.51 -15.71 -29.85
C GLY A 32 26.10 -15.75 -29.30
N TRP A 33 25.76 -14.94 -28.28
CA TRP A 33 24.44 -14.96 -27.66
C TRP A 33 23.33 -14.56 -28.64
N LYS A 34 22.22 -15.33 -28.64
CA LYS A 34 21.08 -15.15 -29.56
C LYS A 34 19.75 -14.81 -28.85
N GLY A 35 19.85 -14.27 -27.64
CA GLY A 35 18.71 -13.96 -26.78
C GLY A 35 18.28 -15.14 -25.89
N PRO A 36 17.18 -14.98 -25.14
CA PRO A 36 16.30 -13.81 -25.17
C PRO A 36 16.95 -12.55 -24.59
N TRP A 37 16.39 -11.39 -24.96
CA TRP A 37 16.90 -10.07 -24.59
C TRP A 37 15.94 -9.34 -23.65
N ASP A 38 16.48 -8.56 -22.72
CA ASP A 38 15.77 -7.43 -22.15
C ASP A 38 16.40 -6.10 -22.63
N CYS A 39 15.81 -4.96 -22.28
CA CYS A 39 16.30 -3.66 -22.77
C CYS A 39 17.68 -3.27 -22.22
N ALA A 40 17.96 -3.54 -20.95
CA ALA A 40 19.21 -3.15 -20.30
C ALA A 40 20.33 -4.13 -20.67
N GLU A 41 20.02 -5.42 -20.68
CA GLU A 41 20.89 -6.51 -21.11
C GLU A 41 21.33 -6.34 -22.56
N PHE A 42 20.39 -6.07 -23.48
CA PHE A 42 20.72 -5.82 -24.87
C PHE A 42 21.63 -4.60 -25.03
N ALA A 43 21.30 -3.49 -24.35
CA ALA A 43 22.10 -2.28 -24.44
C ALA A 43 23.52 -2.49 -23.89
N SER A 44 23.65 -3.17 -22.74
CA SER A 44 24.94 -3.45 -22.09
C SER A 44 25.78 -4.45 -22.88
N TRP A 45 25.13 -5.46 -23.48
CA TRP A 45 25.81 -6.40 -24.36
C TRP A 45 26.34 -5.68 -25.61
N CYS A 46 25.54 -4.81 -26.24
CA CYS A 46 26.02 -4.04 -27.39
C CYS A 46 27.20 -3.12 -27.03
N ALA A 47 27.13 -2.43 -25.88
CA ALA A 47 28.21 -1.57 -25.41
C ALA A 47 29.50 -2.36 -25.12
N TYR A 48 29.38 -3.54 -24.51
CA TYR A 48 30.53 -4.41 -24.23
C TYR A 48 31.15 -4.96 -25.52
N GLN A 49 30.32 -5.43 -26.46
CA GLN A 49 30.80 -6.01 -27.71
C GLN A 49 31.40 -4.96 -28.66
N ALA A 50 30.88 -3.74 -28.67
CA ALA A 50 31.40 -2.65 -29.50
C ALA A 50 32.67 -2.02 -28.91
N TYR A 51 32.73 -1.87 -27.58
CA TYR A 51 33.69 -0.97 -26.92
C TYR A 51 34.48 -1.62 -25.76
N GLY A 52 34.16 -2.85 -25.37
CA GLY A 52 34.70 -3.47 -24.15
C GLY A 52 34.18 -2.83 -22.84
N LEU A 53 33.12 -2.01 -22.93
CA LEU A 53 32.58 -1.25 -21.81
C LEU A 53 31.51 -2.06 -21.07
N ILE A 54 31.77 -2.39 -19.81
CA ILE A 54 30.70 -2.83 -18.90
C ILE A 54 30.00 -1.57 -18.41
N PHE A 55 28.80 -1.32 -18.95
CA PHE A 55 28.02 -0.13 -18.65
C PHE A 55 26.58 -0.51 -18.28
N GLY A 56 26.04 0.11 -17.25
CA GLY A 56 24.69 -0.12 -16.77
C GLY A 56 24.50 -1.39 -15.94
N ALA A 57 25.56 -1.89 -15.31
CA ALA A 57 25.58 -3.16 -14.57
C ALA A 57 26.08 -3.03 -13.12
N GLY A 58 25.80 -1.91 -12.46
CA GLY A 58 25.96 -1.77 -11.01
C GLY A 58 27.41 -1.84 -10.49
N GLY A 59 28.40 -1.59 -11.34
CA GLY A 59 29.82 -1.68 -10.99
C GLY A 59 30.41 -3.10 -11.08
N ALA A 60 29.74 -4.02 -11.78
CA ALA A 60 30.30 -5.34 -12.07
C ALA A 60 31.66 -5.26 -12.78
N THR A 61 32.61 -6.08 -12.34
CA THR A 61 33.96 -6.18 -12.93
C THR A 61 34.11 -7.41 -13.83
N LEU A 62 33.17 -8.37 -13.77
CA LEU A 62 33.18 -9.59 -14.56
C LEU A 62 32.01 -9.56 -15.56
N PRO A 63 32.26 -9.53 -16.88
CA PRO A 63 31.22 -9.38 -17.90
C PRO A 63 30.26 -10.59 -17.97
N ALA A 64 30.74 -11.81 -17.71
CA ALA A 64 29.89 -13.01 -17.63
C ALA A 64 28.86 -13.01 -16.49
N LYS A 65 29.04 -12.16 -15.47
CA LYS A 65 28.20 -12.09 -14.26
C LYS A 65 27.56 -10.72 -14.06
N ALA A 66 27.63 -9.86 -15.07
CA ALA A 66 26.99 -8.57 -15.01
C ALA A 66 25.47 -8.76 -15.03
N GLU A 67 24.75 -7.99 -14.21
CA GLU A 67 23.28 -7.94 -14.22
C GLU A 67 22.84 -6.51 -14.58
N PRO A 68 22.83 -6.19 -15.87
CA PRO A 68 22.32 -4.91 -16.37
C PRO A 68 20.95 -4.52 -15.84
N TYR A 69 20.81 -3.24 -15.51
CA TYR A 69 19.54 -2.65 -15.10
C TYR A 69 19.45 -1.21 -15.58
N SER A 70 18.29 -0.80 -16.09
CA SER A 70 18.08 0.57 -16.58
C SER A 70 18.35 1.66 -15.53
N GLY A 71 18.21 1.34 -14.24
CA GLY A 71 18.60 2.25 -13.16
C GLY A 71 20.12 2.39 -13.02
N TYR A 72 20.87 1.31 -13.20
CA TYR A 72 22.33 1.36 -13.25
C TYR A 72 22.83 2.09 -14.49
N TRP A 73 22.14 1.97 -15.63
CA TRP A 73 22.42 2.79 -16.81
C TRP A 73 22.35 4.28 -16.51
N GLN A 74 21.35 4.71 -15.73
CA GLN A 74 21.26 6.11 -15.29
C GLN A 74 22.40 6.49 -14.33
N VAL A 75 22.77 5.59 -13.40
CA VAL A 75 23.88 5.82 -12.46
C VAL A 75 25.21 5.97 -13.21
N ASP A 76 25.50 5.04 -14.12
CA ASP A 76 26.74 5.02 -14.90
C ASP A 76 26.79 6.18 -15.89
N ALA A 77 25.66 6.57 -16.50
CA ALA A 77 25.56 7.78 -17.32
C ALA A 77 25.96 9.04 -16.54
N LYS A 78 25.53 9.16 -15.29
CA LYS A 78 25.89 10.32 -14.44
C LYS A 78 27.32 10.27 -13.94
N LYS A 79 27.87 9.07 -13.74
CA LYS A 79 29.18 8.87 -13.10
C LYS A 79 30.33 8.83 -14.10
N PHE A 80 30.10 8.24 -15.26
CA PHE A 80 31.13 7.93 -16.25
C PHE A 80 30.80 8.47 -17.65
N GLY A 81 29.53 8.63 -18.00
CA GLY A 81 29.10 9.14 -19.30
C GLY A 81 29.09 10.67 -19.39
N HIS A 82 28.85 11.17 -20.61
CA HIS A 82 28.52 12.57 -20.85
C HIS A 82 27.01 12.73 -21.03
N ILE A 83 26.37 13.46 -20.13
CA ILE A 83 24.91 13.66 -20.13
C ILE A 83 24.53 14.77 -21.11
N VAL A 84 23.62 14.46 -22.02
CA VAL A 84 22.98 15.41 -22.93
C VAL A 84 21.46 15.34 -22.78
N SER A 85 20.73 16.27 -23.42
CA SER A 85 19.27 16.12 -23.51
C SER A 85 18.92 14.87 -24.34
N TRP A 86 17.80 14.21 -24.05
CA TRP A 86 17.42 13.04 -24.86
C TRP A 86 17.08 13.44 -26.31
N GLN A 87 16.59 14.66 -26.52
CA GLN A 87 16.31 15.23 -27.83
C GLN A 87 17.59 15.38 -28.66
N GLU A 88 18.65 15.87 -28.04
CA GLU A 88 19.98 15.98 -28.65
C GLU A 88 20.57 14.59 -28.92
N ALA A 89 20.55 13.69 -27.94
CA ALA A 89 21.01 12.31 -28.12
C ALA A 89 20.30 11.61 -29.28
N LEU A 90 19.02 11.88 -29.51
CA LEU A 90 18.26 11.25 -30.60
C LEU A 90 18.80 11.61 -32.00
N HIS A 91 19.55 12.71 -32.12
CA HIS A 91 20.23 13.15 -33.34
C HIS A 91 21.71 12.72 -33.41
N ILE A 92 22.21 11.99 -32.40
CA ILE A 92 23.60 11.53 -32.35
C ILE A 92 23.64 10.00 -32.52
N PRO A 93 24.22 9.45 -33.61
CA PRO A 93 24.29 8.01 -33.82
C PRO A 93 24.98 7.28 -32.66
N GLY A 94 24.29 6.32 -32.06
CA GLY A 94 24.82 5.47 -30.98
C GLY A 94 24.80 6.12 -29.60
N ALA A 95 24.25 7.34 -29.45
CA ALA A 95 23.97 7.90 -28.14
C ALA A 95 22.87 7.08 -27.45
N ALA A 96 23.00 6.84 -26.15
CA ALA A 96 22.01 6.12 -25.38
C ALA A 96 20.87 7.06 -24.96
N LEU A 97 19.63 6.67 -25.20
CA LEU A 97 18.45 7.25 -24.56
C LEU A 97 18.09 6.39 -23.35
N ILE A 98 17.98 7.03 -22.19
CA ILE A 98 17.74 6.34 -20.92
C ILE A 98 16.47 6.90 -20.29
N ARG A 99 15.50 6.01 -20.06
CA ARG A 99 14.38 6.23 -19.16
C ARG A 99 14.73 5.70 -17.79
N ALA A 100 14.82 6.61 -16.82
CA ALA A 100 15.06 6.27 -15.44
C ALA A 100 13.88 5.46 -14.87
N PRO A 101 14.13 4.39 -14.11
CA PRO A 101 13.10 3.78 -13.30
C PRO A 101 12.66 4.77 -12.20
N GLY A 102 11.37 4.75 -11.87
CA GLY A 102 10.78 5.62 -10.84
C GLY A 102 9.68 4.90 -10.06
N GLN A 103 9.01 5.59 -9.13
CA GLN A 103 7.85 5.00 -8.43
C GLN A 103 6.79 4.56 -9.45
N GLY A 104 6.52 3.26 -9.51
CA GLY A 104 5.62 2.65 -10.50
C GLY A 104 6.20 2.54 -11.91
N ARG A 105 7.06 3.45 -12.35
CA ARG A 105 7.52 3.52 -13.74
C ARG A 105 8.71 2.60 -14.02
N THR A 106 8.56 1.69 -14.98
CA THR A 106 9.65 0.83 -15.47
C THR A 106 10.66 1.64 -16.29
N GLY A 107 11.95 1.44 -16.01
CA GLY A 107 13.02 2.06 -16.81
C GLY A 107 13.18 1.41 -18.18
N HIS A 108 13.95 2.04 -19.07
CA HIS A 108 14.20 1.53 -20.41
C HIS A 108 15.45 2.15 -21.02
N VAL A 109 16.13 1.45 -21.91
CA VAL A 109 17.36 1.92 -22.57
C VAL A 109 17.31 1.58 -24.06
N ALA A 110 17.76 2.52 -24.89
CA ALA A 110 17.85 2.36 -26.34
C ALA A 110 19.03 3.16 -26.91
N PHE A 111 19.48 2.81 -28.12
CA PHE A 111 20.47 3.61 -28.85
C PHE A 111 19.81 4.40 -29.98
N ALA A 112 20.15 5.68 -30.08
CA ALA A 112 19.69 6.55 -31.16
C ALA A 112 20.28 6.13 -32.50
N MET A 113 19.46 6.16 -33.56
CA MET A 113 19.95 5.99 -34.93
C MET A 113 20.59 7.28 -35.48
N GLY A 114 20.42 8.42 -34.80
CA GLY A 114 20.99 9.71 -35.17
C GLY A 114 20.17 10.55 -36.15
N ASP A 115 18.91 10.17 -36.38
CA ASP A 115 18.01 10.85 -37.33
C ASP A 115 16.87 11.62 -36.64
N GLY A 116 16.91 11.74 -35.31
CA GLY A 116 15.87 12.45 -34.55
C GLY A 116 14.58 11.66 -34.36
N GLU A 117 14.47 10.41 -34.83
CA GLU A 117 13.20 9.68 -34.85
C GLU A 117 13.31 8.20 -34.43
N ARG A 118 14.40 7.54 -34.81
CA ARG A 118 14.53 6.07 -34.65
C ARG A 118 15.49 5.66 -33.56
N THR A 119 15.17 4.52 -32.94
CA THR A 119 16.03 3.86 -31.94
C THR A 119 16.21 2.38 -32.21
N LEU A 120 17.42 1.87 -31.96
CA LEU A 120 17.75 0.46 -31.89
C LEU A 120 17.63 -0.02 -30.44
N GLU A 121 16.81 -1.04 -30.20
CA GLU A 121 16.52 -1.53 -28.84
C GLU A 121 15.87 -2.91 -28.85
N ALA A 122 15.91 -3.57 -27.69
CA ALA A 122 15.04 -4.70 -27.38
C ALA A 122 13.76 -4.18 -26.73
N ARG A 123 12.59 -4.34 -27.38
CA ARG A 123 11.36 -3.65 -27.02
C ARG A 123 10.20 -4.61 -26.76
N GLY A 124 10.16 -5.27 -25.61
CA GLY A 124 8.98 -6.07 -25.22
C GLY A 124 8.76 -7.34 -26.06
N ALA A 125 7.99 -8.29 -25.51
CA ALA A 125 7.87 -9.64 -26.06
C ALA A 125 7.32 -9.70 -27.49
N ALA A 126 6.38 -8.80 -27.86
CA ALA A 126 5.80 -8.75 -29.20
C ALA A 126 6.73 -8.22 -30.29
N PHE A 127 7.74 -7.41 -29.93
CA PHE A 127 8.56 -6.74 -30.94
C PHE A 127 9.98 -7.29 -31.03
N GLY A 128 10.52 -7.83 -29.93
CA GLY A 128 11.90 -8.32 -29.91
C GLY A 128 12.92 -7.18 -30.08
N VAL A 129 14.08 -7.52 -30.63
CA VAL A 129 15.11 -6.54 -31.00
C VAL A 129 14.79 -5.99 -32.38
N ASN A 130 14.65 -4.67 -32.51
CA ASN A 130 14.42 -4.03 -33.81
C ASN A 130 14.83 -2.54 -33.81
N ILE A 131 14.70 -1.91 -34.97
CA ILE A 131 14.72 -0.46 -35.12
C ILE A 131 13.28 0.05 -35.09
N PHE A 132 12.99 0.96 -34.17
CA PHE A 132 11.65 1.49 -33.96
C PHE A 132 11.60 2.99 -34.26
N THR A 133 10.47 3.43 -34.84
CA THR A 133 10.13 4.84 -35.02
C THR A 133 9.34 5.38 -33.82
N GLY A 134 9.14 6.70 -33.78
CA GLY A 134 8.37 7.40 -32.78
C GLY A 134 9.10 7.57 -31.45
N ALA A 135 10.44 7.57 -31.44
CA ALA A 135 11.22 7.70 -30.22
C ALA A 135 10.91 9.02 -29.48
N ALA A 136 10.61 10.10 -30.21
CA ALA A 136 10.22 11.38 -29.64
C ALA A 136 8.86 11.37 -28.91
N SER A 137 8.00 10.39 -29.19
CA SER A 137 6.71 10.20 -28.50
C SER A 137 6.82 9.39 -27.20
N ARG A 138 8.03 8.93 -26.86
CA ARG A 138 8.32 8.09 -25.71
C ARG A 138 8.96 8.87 -24.58
N SER A 139 8.95 8.26 -23.41
CA SER A 139 9.20 8.93 -22.15
C SER A 139 10.67 8.82 -21.71
N TRP A 140 11.59 9.47 -22.43
CA TRP A 140 13.03 9.46 -22.06
C TRP A 140 13.35 10.43 -20.92
N THR A 141 14.35 10.11 -20.10
CA THR A 141 14.78 10.96 -18.98
C THR A 141 16.02 11.77 -19.34
N ILE A 142 17.02 11.12 -19.93
CA ILE A 142 18.31 11.70 -20.32
C ILE A 142 18.81 11.07 -21.62
N GLY A 143 19.71 11.78 -22.30
CA GLY A 143 20.62 11.20 -23.28
C GLY A 143 22.01 11.00 -22.67
N CYS A 144 22.78 10.04 -23.17
CA CYS A 144 24.13 9.77 -22.70
C CYS A 144 25.07 9.38 -23.85
N LEU A 145 26.21 10.06 -23.95
CA LEU A 145 27.34 9.65 -24.76
C LEU A 145 28.26 8.76 -23.90
N LEU A 146 28.57 7.56 -24.37
CA LEU A 146 29.35 6.58 -23.61
C LEU A 146 30.83 6.99 -23.51
N PRO A 147 31.51 6.70 -22.38
CA PRO A 147 32.89 7.10 -22.16
C PRO A 147 33.84 6.44 -23.17
N GLY A 148 34.79 7.21 -23.71
CA GLY A 148 35.81 6.69 -24.62
C GLY A 148 35.33 6.39 -26.04
N VAL A 149 34.11 6.78 -26.39
CA VAL A 149 33.52 6.65 -27.73
C VAL A 149 33.54 8.01 -28.44
N ASP A 150 33.93 8.01 -29.71
CA ASP A 150 33.92 9.18 -30.58
C ASP A 150 32.56 9.30 -31.31
N TYR A 151 31.91 10.45 -31.19
CA TYR A 151 30.60 10.73 -31.77
C TYR A 151 30.63 11.77 -32.90
N GLY A 152 31.82 12.24 -33.31
CA GLY A 152 31.98 13.19 -34.42
C GLY A 152 31.42 14.60 -34.20
N THR A 153 30.82 14.85 -33.03
CA THR A 153 30.49 16.18 -32.53
C THR A 153 31.73 16.73 -31.81
N GLU A 154 32.16 17.98 -32.05
CA GLU A 154 33.23 18.62 -31.27
C GLU A 154 32.97 18.36 -29.77
N GLN A 155 33.77 17.49 -29.16
CA GLN A 155 33.62 17.15 -27.74
C GLN A 155 33.80 18.42 -26.92
N PRO A 156 32.81 18.89 -26.13
CA PRO A 156 33.12 19.77 -25.03
C PRO A 156 33.99 18.98 -24.05
N ALA A 157 35.12 19.55 -23.65
CA ALA A 157 36.06 18.96 -22.70
C ALA A 157 35.37 18.39 -21.44
N SER A 158 35.83 17.22 -20.96
CA SER A 158 35.41 16.63 -19.68
C SER A 158 35.84 17.50 -18.47
N PRO A 159 35.32 17.24 -17.25
CA PRO A 159 33.94 17.31 -16.80
C PRO A 159 33.79 18.52 -15.86
N GLY A 160 33.24 19.62 -16.37
CA GLY A 160 32.57 20.57 -15.47
C GLY A 160 31.21 19.99 -15.12
N LEU A 161 30.86 19.92 -13.84
CA LEU A 161 29.47 19.79 -13.37
C LEU A 161 28.68 21.03 -13.85
N GLY A 162 28.43 21.13 -15.16
CA GLY A 162 27.43 22.03 -15.69
C GLY A 162 26.07 21.68 -15.10
N PRO A 163 25.09 22.61 -15.10
CA PRO A 163 23.76 22.30 -14.60
C PRO A 163 23.24 21.08 -15.34
N GLN A 164 23.04 19.97 -14.62
CA GLN A 164 22.48 18.76 -15.21
C GLN A 164 21.17 19.14 -15.90
N PRO A 165 20.94 18.74 -17.17
CA PRO A 165 19.66 18.99 -17.80
C PRO A 165 18.58 18.37 -16.91
N LYS A 166 17.67 19.21 -16.41
CA LYS A 166 16.53 18.73 -15.64
C LYS A 166 15.77 17.72 -16.51
N PRO A 167 15.40 16.55 -15.99
CA PRO A 167 14.55 15.61 -16.71
C PRO A 167 13.35 16.36 -17.30
N SER A 168 13.15 16.30 -18.61
CA SER A 168 11.98 16.92 -19.21
C SER A 168 10.72 16.21 -18.70
N PRO A 169 9.74 16.92 -18.14
CA PRO A 169 8.48 16.31 -17.73
C PRO A 169 7.74 15.77 -18.96
N LEU A 170 7.01 14.66 -18.78
CA LEU A 170 6.08 14.19 -19.82
C LEU A 170 5.03 15.27 -20.09
N PRO A 171 4.57 15.43 -21.35
CA PRO A 171 3.48 16.34 -21.68
C PRO A 171 2.23 16.09 -20.81
N ASP A 172 1.48 17.15 -20.50
CA ASP A 172 0.38 17.10 -19.52
C ASP A 172 -0.76 16.14 -19.88
N ASN A 173 -0.87 15.77 -21.16
CA ASN A 173 -1.84 14.81 -21.68
C ASN A 173 -1.46 13.33 -21.46
N PHE A 174 -0.31 13.03 -20.85
CA PHE A 174 0.07 11.67 -20.45
C PHE A 174 -0.31 11.40 -18.99
N PHE A 175 -1.00 10.28 -18.74
CA PHE A 175 -1.33 9.85 -17.39
C PHE A 175 -0.35 8.80 -16.87
N TRP A 176 0.13 8.98 -15.65
CA TRP A 176 1.01 8.06 -14.95
C TRP A 176 0.95 8.37 -13.46
N LEU A 177 1.54 7.50 -12.63
CA LEU A 177 1.54 7.67 -11.18
C LEU A 177 2.42 8.86 -10.78
N LYS A 178 1.77 9.98 -10.41
CA LYS A 178 2.41 11.22 -9.93
C LYS A 178 2.21 11.40 -8.42
N THR A 179 3.03 12.27 -7.81
CA THR A 179 2.82 12.77 -6.45
C THR A 179 2.70 14.30 -6.50
N PRO A 180 1.52 14.90 -6.24
CA PRO A 180 0.24 14.24 -5.96
C PRO A 180 -0.33 13.50 -7.19
N PRO A 181 -1.19 12.48 -6.99
CA PRO A 181 -1.77 11.72 -8.09
C PRO A 181 -2.69 12.60 -8.94
N ILE A 182 -2.79 12.27 -10.23
CA ILE A 182 -3.71 12.95 -11.15
C ILE A 182 -5.14 12.63 -10.72
N LYS A 183 -6.00 13.64 -10.63
CA LYS A 183 -7.41 13.49 -10.25
C LYS A 183 -8.34 14.13 -11.27
N GLY A 184 -9.51 13.54 -11.46
CA GLY A 184 -10.58 14.10 -12.28
C GLY A 184 -11.42 13.07 -13.02
N ALA A 185 -12.49 13.55 -13.65
CA ALA A 185 -13.37 12.76 -14.51
C ALA A 185 -12.62 12.06 -15.65
N VAL A 186 -11.52 12.64 -16.14
CA VAL A 186 -10.68 12.01 -17.17
C VAL A 186 -10.04 10.72 -16.68
N VAL A 187 -9.75 10.61 -15.38
CA VAL A 187 -9.24 9.39 -14.78
C VAL A 187 -10.35 8.37 -14.57
N VAL A 188 -11.57 8.81 -14.24
CA VAL A 188 -12.76 7.93 -14.23
C VAL A 188 -12.94 7.27 -15.60
N ALA A 189 -12.80 8.05 -16.68
CA ALA A 189 -12.89 7.52 -18.05
C ALA A 189 -11.83 6.43 -18.31
N LEU A 190 -10.59 6.65 -17.86
CA LEU A 190 -9.50 5.67 -17.94
C LEU A 190 -9.80 4.41 -17.11
N GLN A 191 -10.20 4.56 -15.86
CA GLN A 191 -10.51 3.45 -14.95
C GLN A 191 -11.66 2.59 -15.54
N ASN A 192 -12.72 3.23 -16.02
CA ASN A 192 -13.81 2.53 -16.71
C ASN A 192 -13.34 1.80 -17.98
N ALA A 193 -12.41 2.37 -18.75
CA ALA A 193 -11.86 1.71 -19.92
C ALA A 193 -11.03 0.46 -19.55
N LEU A 194 -10.22 0.53 -18.48
CA LEU A 194 -9.49 -0.62 -17.96
C LEU A 194 -10.44 -1.72 -17.48
N LEU A 195 -11.46 -1.35 -16.70
CA LEU A 195 -12.49 -2.27 -16.24
C LEU A 195 -13.24 -2.92 -17.41
N GLY A 196 -13.59 -2.14 -18.43
CA GLY A 196 -14.21 -2.62 -19.67
C GLY A 196 -13.33 -3.56 -20.50
N LYS A 197 -12.01 -3.58 -20.25
CA LYS A 197 -11.05 -4.54 -20.80
C LYS A 197 -10.82 -5.75 -19.89
N GLY A 198 -11.58 -5.88 -18.80
CA GLY A 198 -11.49 -6.97 -17.83
C GLY A 198 -10.33 -6.84 -16.85
N ILE A 199 -9.75 -5.65 -16.70
CA ILE A 199 -8.63 -5.40 -15.78
C ILE A 199 -9.12 -4.47 -14.69
N ASP A 200 -9.11 -4.96 -13.45
CA ASP A 200 -9.57 -4.22 -12.29
C ASP A 200 -8.62 -3.04 -11.97
N PRO A 201 -9.07 -1.78 -12.14
CA PRO A 201 -8.26 -0.59 -11.84
C PRO A 201 -8.30 -0.22 -10.34
N GLY A 202 -9.00 -0.98 -9.51
CA GLY A 202 -9.45 -0.56 -8.20
C GLY A 202 -10.71 0.32 -8.26
N PRO A 203 -10.98 1.12 -7.23
CA PRO A 203 -12.15 1.99 -7.19
C PRO A 203 -12.20 2.95 -8.39
N ILE A 204 -13.39 3.16 -8.96
CA ILE A 204 -13.64 4.17 -10.00
C ILE A 204 -13.83 5.54 -9.33
N ASP A 205 -12.75 6.05 -8.74
CA ASP A 205 -12.73 7.24 -7.89
C ASP A 205 -12.21 8.50 -8.59
N GLY A 206 -11.76 8.36 -9.84
CA GLY A 206 -11.15 9.44 -10.60
C GLY A 206 -9.76 9.82 -10.08
N VAL A 207 -9.05 8.92 -9.41
CA VAL A 207 -7.68 9.12 -8.94
C VAL A 207 -6.73 8.15 -9.67
N PHE A 208 -5.68 8.67 -10.30
CA PHE A 208 -4.66 7.85 -10.95
C PHE A 208 -3.70 7.40 -9.86
N GLY A 209 -4.20 6.48 -9.03
CA GLY A 209 -3.48 5.89 -7.93
C GLY A 209 -2.73 4.62 -8.36
N PRO A 210 -2.07 3.96 -7.40
CA PRO A 210 -1.22 2.81 -7.69
C PRO A 210 -1.96 1.57 -8.18
N MET A 211 -3.23 1.38 -7.80
CA MET A 211 -4.07 0.33 -8.39
C MET A 211 -4.35 0.62 -9.87
N THR A 212 -4.79 1.84 -10.20
CA THR A 212 -4.95 2.29 -11.60
C THR A 212 -3.64 2.13 -12.38
N HIS A 213 -2.51 2.48 -11.79
CA HIS A 213 -1.19 2.33 -12.40
C HIS A 213 -0.81 0.85 -12.63
N ALA A 214 -1.04 -0.03 -11.66
CA ALA A 214 -0.81 -1.47 -11.78
C ALA A 214 -1.73 -2.11 -12.84
N ALA A 215 -2.97 -1.64 -12.94
CA ALA A 215 -3.90 -2.03 -14.00
C ALA A 215 -3.41 -1.55 -15.38
N VAL A 216 -2.84 -0.35 -15.50
CA VAL A 216 -2.21 0.11 -16.74
C VAL A 216 -1.02 -0.77 -17.13
N LEU A 217 -0.14 -1.11 -16.19
CA LEU A 217 0.97 -2.04 -16.45
C LEU A 217 0.47 -3.41 -16.90
N SER A 218 -0.53 -3.96 -16.22
CA SER A 218 -1.14 -5.25 -16.55
C SER A 218 -1.80 -5.21 -17.92
N PHE A 219 -2.48 -4.11 -18.24
CA PHE A 219 -3.07 -3.88 -19.55
C PHE A 219 -2.02 -3.82 -20.65
N GLN A 220 -0.95 -3.05 -20.44
CA GLN A 220 0.15 -2.94 -21.41
C GLN A 220 0.80 -4.30 -21.67
N LEU A 221 0.99 -5.10 -20.62
CA LEU A 221 1.50 -6.45 -20.72
C LEU A 221 0.56 -7.36 -21.52
N LEU A 222 -0.74 -7.33 -21.22
CA LEU A 222 -1.77 -8.14 -21.89
C LEU A 222 -2.00 -7.75 -23.35
N GLN A 223 -1.83 -6.46 -23.69
CA GLN A 223 -1.92 -5.97 -25.06
C GLN A 223 -0.59 -6.07 -25.81
N GLU A 224 0.44 -6.64 -25.17
CA GLU A 224 1.79 -6.79 -25.71
C GLU A 224 2.41 -5.48 -26.24
N ILE A 225 2.05 -4.35 -25.62
CA ILE A 225 2.63 -3.03 -25.89
C ILE A 225 3.70 -2.70 -24.85
N GLU A 226 4.33 -1.53 -24.97
CA GLU A 226 5.36 -1.10 -24.03
C GLU A 226 4.82 -0.99 -22.59
N VAL A 227 5.43 -1.74 -21.66
CA VAL A 227 5.01 -1.85 -20.24
C VAL A 227 5.73 -0.82 -19.38
N ASP A 228 5.33 0.45 -19.50
CA ASP A 228 5.95 1.58 -18.81
C ASP A 228 5.08 2.25 -17.74
N GLY A 229 3.82 1.82 -17.60
CA GLY A 229 2.85 2.37 -16.64
C GLY A 229 2.30 3.73 -17.05
N VAL A 230 2.57 4.17 -18.29
CA VAL A 230 2.17 5.47 -18.83
C VAL A 230 1.06 5.32 -19.87
N VAL A 231 -0.02 6.05 -19.67
CA VAL A 231 -1.10 6.18 -20.65
C VAL A 231 -0.76 7.31 -21.63
N GLY A 232 0.01 6.95 -22.66
CA GLY A 232 0.28 7.77 -23.84
C GLY A 232 -0.64 7.44 -25.03
N PRO A 233 -0.35 7.96 -26.24
CA PRO A 233 -1.20 7.76 -27.42
C PRO A 233 -1.45 6.28 -27.76
N VAL A 234 -0.44 5.43 -27.62
CA VAL A 234 -0.52 3.99 -27.92
C VAL A 234 -1.42 3.29 -26.92
N THR A 235 -1.19 3.50 -25.62
CA THR A 235 -2.00 2.93 -24.53
C THR A 235 -3.46 3.40 -24.61
N ALA A 236 -3.69 4.70 -24.82
CA ALA A 236 -5.04 5.27 -24.95
C ALA A 236 -5.82 4.65 -26.12
N ARG A 237 -5.17 4.54 -27.30
CA ARG A 237 -5.77 3.90 -28.47
C ARG A 237 -6.12 2.44 -28.22
N ALA A 238 -5.23 1.67 -27.58
CA ALA A 238 -5.49 0.27 -27.23
C ALA A 238 -6.67 0.11 -26.25
N LEU A 239 -6.85 1.08 -25.34
CA LEU A 239 -8.00 1.16 -24.43
C LEU A 239 -9.31 1.57 -25.14
N GLY A 240 -9.25 1.98 -26.42
CA GLY A 240 -10.40 2.51 -27.15
C GLY A 240 -10.72 3.97 -26.81
N LEU A 241 -9.75 4.71 -26.26
CA LEU A 241 -9.88 6.11 -25.88
C LEU A 241 -9.20 7.02 -26.93
N PRO A 242 -9.70 8.26 -27.14
CA PRO A 242 -8.98 9.27 -27.90
C PRO A 242 -7.70 9.68 -27.16
N PHE A 243 -6.74 10.27 -27.88
CA PHE A 243 -5.57 10.91 -27.28
C PHE A 243 -5.50 12.39 -27.69
N PRO A 244 -5.44 13.37 -26.75
CA PRO A 244 -5.56 13.21 -25.30
C PRO A 244 -6.86 12.53 -24.85
N VAL A 245 -6.82 11.81 -23.73
CA VAL A 245 -8.02 11.20 -23.13
C VAL A 245 -8.99 12.31 -22.76
N LYS A 246 -10.27 12.11 -23.06
CA LYS A 246 -11.34 13.06 -22.76
C LYS A 246 -12.42 12.36 -21.94
N GLU A 247 -12.86 13.02 -20.87
CA GLU A 247 -14.02 12.62 -20.10
C GLU A 247 -15.34 12.80 -20.86
N ARG A 248 -16.32 11.95 -20.57
CA ARG A 248 -17.72 12.10 -20.99
C ARG A 248 -18.53 12.71 -19.83
N ALA A 249 -19.73 13.20 -20.13
CA ALA A 249 -20.64 13.73 -19.10
C ALA A 249 -20.92 12.73 -17.96
N GLN A 250 -20.98 11.43 -18.28
CA GLN A 250 -21.17 10.34 -17.30
C GLN A 250 -19.97 10.22 -16.36
N ASP A 251 -18.75 10.37 -16.86
CA ASP A 251 -17.52 10.30 -16.08
C ASP A 251 -17.44 11.51 -15.12
N VAL A 252 -17.90 12.69 -15.55
CA VAL A 252 -18.02 13.90 -14.71
C VAL A 252 -19.04 13.71 -13.59
N GLN A 253 -20.21 13.14 -13.92
CA GLN A 253 -21.24 12.84 -12.92
C GLN A 253 -20.75 11.82 -11.88
N ALA A 254 -20.09 10.75 -12.32
CA ALA A 254 -19.50 9.74 -11.44
C ALA A 254 -18.43 10.36 -10.54
N PHE A 255 -17.51 11.16 -11.10
CA PHE A 255 -16.49 11.87 -10.33
C PHE A 255 -17.10 12.81 -9.27
N ASN A 256 -18.12 13.60 -9.64
CA ASN A 256 -18.80 14.51 -8.71
C ASN A 256 -19.57 13.79 -7.60
N LYS A 257 -20.07 12.58 -7.85
CA LYS A 257 -20.72 11.74 -6.84
C LYS A 257 -19.69 11.23 -5.81
N VAL A 258 -18.54 10.75 -6.28
CA VAL A 258 -17.45 10.27 -5.39
C VAL A 258 -16.79 11.43 -4.64
N ALA A 259 -16.68 12.61 -5.25
CA ALA A 259 -16.09 13.80 -4.62
C ALA A 259 -16.92 14.39 -3.46
N LYS A 260 -18.18 13.98 -3.30
CA LYS A 260 -19.01 14.29 -2.13
C LYS A 260 -19.10 13.03 -1.28
N PRO A 261 -18.21 12.83 -0.29
CA PRO A 261 -18.20 11.64 0.56
C PRO A 261 -19.42 11.65 1.51
N THR A 262 -20.63 11.54 0.97
CA THR A 262 -21.86 11.34 1.74
C THR A 262 -22.27 9.89 1.54
N GLY A 263 -22.50 9.18 2.64
CA GLY A 263 -23.04 7.83 2.58
C GLY A 263 -24.53 7.79 2.24
N PRO A 264 -25.17 6.61 2.34
CA PRO A 264 -26.59 6.48 2.06
C PRO A 264 -27.44 7.29 3.06
N ASN A 265 -28.48 7.97 2.57
CA ASN A 265 -29.35 8.82 3.41
C ASN A 265 -30.10 8.03 4.49
N THR A 266 -30.64 6.86 4.15
CA THR A 266 -31.36 5.97 5.08
C THR A 266 -31.19 4.52 4.63
N ILE A 267 -30.87 3.64 5.58
CA ILE A 267 -30.80 2.19 5.39
C ILE A 267 -31.87 1.58 6.30
N MET A 268 -32.69 0.68 5.74
CA MET A 268 -33.65 -0.12 6.50
C MET A 268 -33.12 -1.55 6.58
N LEU A 269 -32.98 -2.08 7.79
CA LEU A 269 -32.55 -3.46 7.98
C LEU A 269 -33.75 -4.41 8.10
N PRO A 270 -33.59 -5.70 7.78
CA PRO A 270 -34.63 -6.69 7.99
C PRO A 270 -35.16 -6.67 9.43
N PRO A 271 -36.46 -6.96 9.65
CA PRO A 271 -37.02 -7.04 10.99
C PRO A 271 -36.21 -7.98 11.88
N SER A 272 -35.87 -7.50 13.07
CA SER A 272 -35.23 -8.35 14.06
C SER A 272 -36.21 -9.42 14.56
N PRO A 273 -35.73 -10.63 14.91
CA PRO A 273 -36.56 -11.63 15.56
C PRO A 273 -37.28 -11.06 16.80
N ALA A 274 -38.45 -11.60 17.12
CA ALA A 274 -39.20 -11.17 18.30
C ALA A 274 -38.31 -11.21 19.55
N GLU A 275 -38.44 -10.18 20.40
CA GLU A 275 -37.65 -9.99 21.65
C GLU A 275 -36.16 -9.68 21.46
N PHE A 276 -35.63 -9.70 20.22
CA PHE A 276 -34.27 -9.26 19.92
C PHE A 276 -34.24 -7.78 19.51
N ASP A 277 -33.52 -6.97 20.27
CA ASP A 277 -33.41 -5.53 20.02
C ASP A 277 -32.30 -5.20 19.02
N GLY A 278 -32.43 -5.72 17.79
CA GLY A 278 -31.47 -5.51 16.71
C GLY A 278 -31.61 -4.14 16.05
N ILE A 279 -30.73 -3.85 15.09
CA ILE A 279 -30.75 -2.58 14.34
C ILE A 279 -31.91 -2.60 13.35
N ALA A 280 -32.80 -1.60 13.43
CA ALA A 280 -33.95 -1.45 12.54
C ALA A 280 -33.65 -0.51 11.37
N SER A 281 -32.96 0.61 11.64
CA SER A 281 -32.59 1.57 10.60
C SER A 281 -31.33 2.35 10.92
N ILE A 282 -30.73 2.94 9.89
CA ILE A 282 -29.60 3.85 9.98
C ILE A 282 -29.95 5.11 9.20
N THR A 283 -29.76 6.28 9.80
CA THR A 283 -30.06 7.57 9.17
C THR A 283 -28.86 8.52 9.22
N GLN A 284 -28.76 9.37 8.20
CA GLN A 284 -27.74 10.41 8.11
C GLN A 284 -28.30 11.78 8.48
N SER A 285 -27.55 12.55 9.28
CA SER A 285 -27.78 13.98 9.50
C SER A 285 -26.46 14.74 9.31
N GLY A 286 -26.39 15.55 8.25
CA GLY A 286 -25.13 16.19 7.85
C GLY A 286 -24.06 15.15 7.52
N LYS A 287 -22.98 15.10 8.30
CA LYS A 287 -21.91 14.09 8.16
C LYS A 287 -22.06 12.90 9.11
N THR A 288 -23.01 12.95 10.03
CA THR A 288 -23.12 11.98 11.13
C THR A 288 -24.17 10.93 10.82
N PHE A 289 -23.84 9.67 11.09
CA PHE A 289 -24.74 8.54 10.96
C PHE A 289 -25.17 8.04 12.33
N SER A 290 -26.43 7.67 12.45
CA SER A 290 -26.98 7.10 13.68
C SER A 290 -27.82 5.88 13.38
N ALA A 291 -27.70 4.87 14.23
CA ALA A 291 -28.54 3.69 14.20
C ALA A 291 -29.74 3.87 15.14
N THR A 292 -30.88 3.28 14.77
CA THR A 292 -32.06 3.12 15.60
C THR A 292 -32.38 1.62 15.70
N THR A 293 -32.58 1.13 16.91
CA THR A 293 -32.90 -0.28 17.20
C THR A 293 -34.39 -0.57 17.10
N ALA A 294 -34.79 -1.84 17.16
CA ALA A 294 -36.19 -2.26 17.13
C ALA A 294 -37.01 -1.73 18.33
N SER A 295 -36.37 -1.51 19.49
CA SER A 295 -37.00 -0.90 20.68
C SER A 295 -37.08 0.64 20.60
N GLY A 296 -36.45 1.25 19.60
CA GLY A 296 -36.38 2.70 19.44
C GLY A 296 -35.15 3.36 20.08
N GLU A 297 -34.26 2.60 20.73
CA GLU A 297 -32.96 3.13 21.21
C GLU A 297 -32.15 3.65 20.01
N ARG A 298 -31.61 4.87 20.13
CA ARG A 298 -30.85 5.55 19.09
C ARG A 298 -29.46 5.93 19.58
N PHE A 299 -28.44 5.68 18.75
CA PHE A 299 -27.05 6.01 19.03
C PHE A 299 -26.28 6.41 17.76
N ILE A 300 -25.21 7.18 17.93
CA ILE A 300 -24.33 7.64 16.87
C ILE A 300 -23.30 6.56 16.54
N ILE A 301 -23.16 6.23 15.25
CA ILE A 301 -22.15 5.31 14.76
C ILE A 301 -20.82 6.06 14.58
N GLY A 302 -20.86 7.18 13.87
CA GLY A 302 -19.72 8.04 13.58
C GLY A 302 -20.05 9.07 12.52
N SER A 303 -19.05 9.85 12.13
CA SER A 303 -19.16 10.90 11.14
C SER A 303 -18.18 10.68 9.98
N VAL A 304 -18.59 11.09 8.77
CA VAL A 304 -17.71 11.05 7.59
C VAL A 304 -16.42 11.82 7.88
N THR A 305 -15.30 11.16 7.66
CA THR A 305 -13.98 11.78 7.56
C THR A 305 -13.25 11.31 6.31
N THR A 306 -12.27 12.11 5.90
CA THR A 306 -11.35 11.77 4.82
C THR A 306 -9.95 11.80 5.38
N TYR A 307 -9.17 10.78 5.05
CA TYR A 307 -7.78 10.66 5.44
C TYR A 307 -6.95 10.34 4.21
N THR A 308 -5.68 10.69 4.24
CA THR A 308 -4.76 10.35 3.16
C THR A 308 -3.50 9.82 3.78
N ASP A 309 -3.23 8.55 3.50
CA ASP A 309 -1.95 7.90 3.76
C ASP A 309 -1.22 7.69 2.43
N ASP A 310 -1.29 6.47 1.91
CA ASP A 310 -0.75 6.08 0.63
C ASP A 310 -1.78 6.15 -0.51
N MET A 311 -3.06 6.35 -0.14
CA MET A 311 -4.15 6.72 -1.04
C MET A 311 -5.18 7.60 -0.31
N THR A 312 -6.03 8.31 -1.05
CA THR A 312 -7.16 9.04 -0.44
C THR A 312 -8.21 8.04 0.00
N ARG A 313 -8.63 8.14 1.27
CA ARG A 313 -9.61 7.26 1.89
C ARG A 313 -10.72 8.04 2.58
N THR A 314 -11.91 7.49 2.60
CA THR A 314 -13.08 8.04 3.29
C THR A 314 -13.72 6.94 4.12
N GLY A 315 -14.13 7.27 5.34
CA GLY A 315 -14.86 6.37 6.23
C GLY A 315 -15.44 7.13 7.43
N LEU A 316 -15.91 6.39 8.42
CA LEU A 316 -16.38 6.84 9.72
C LEU A 316 -15.23 7.11 10.71
N PHE A 317 -15.34 8.24 11.39
CA PHE A 317 -14.56 8.64 12.55
C PHE A 317 -15.51 9.18 13.63
N GLN A 318 -15.17 8.99 14.90
CA GLN A 318 -15.97 9.51 16.00
C GLN A 318 -15.48 10.89 16.45
N GLY A 319 -16.19 11.95 16.04
CA GLY A 319 -15.96 13.31 16.52
C GLY A 319 -16.46 13.54 17.94
N ASN A 320 -16.32 14.75 18.49
CA ASN A 320 -16.66 15.04 19.90
C ASN A 320 -18.09 14.65 20.33
N ALA A 321 -19.08 14.83 19.46
CA ALA A 321 -20.47 14.43 19.75
C ALA A 321 -20.59 12.90 19.81
N ASP A 322 -20.06 12.23 18.79
CA ASP A 322 -20.02 10.78 18.64
C ASP A 322 -19.28 10.12 19.82
N ILE A 323 -18.18 10.74 20.27
CA ILE A 323 -17.43 10.30 21.45
C ILE A 323 -18.31 10.35 22.70
N LYS A 324 -18.97 11.48 22.96
CA LYS A 324 -19.87 11.62 24.13
C LYS A 324 -20.97 10.57 24.10
N ASP A 325 -21.52 10.30 22.92
CA ASP A 325 -22.55 9.30 22.74
C ASP A 325 -22.04 7.88 23.01
N SER A 326 -20.87 7.55 22.48
CA SER A 326 -20.24 6.23 22.58
C SER A 326 -19.93 5.79 24.02
N LEU A 327 -19.84 6.73 24.97
CA LEU A 327 -19.61 6.41 26.38
C LEU A 327 -20.72 5.52 26.98
N ARG A 328 -21.92 5.51 26.39
CA ARG A 328 -23.01 4.61 26.78
C ARG A 328 -22.66 3.12 26.63
N PHE A 329 -21.74 2.79 25.74
CA PHE A 329 -21.25 1.42 25.56
C PHE A 329 -20.17 1.05 26.58
N GLY A 330 -19.76 1.99 27.43
CA GLY A 330 -18.79 1.80 28.50
C GLY A 330 -17.35 2.08 28.10
N VAL A 331 -16.53 2.26 29.12
CA VAL A 331 -15.08 2.47 29.03
C VAL A 331 -14.40 1.35 29.79
N TYR A 332 -13.33 0.81 29.22
CA TYR A 332 -12.54 -0.21 29.91
C TYR A 332 -11.88 0.38 31.16
N ARG A 333 -11.99 -0.36 32.27
CA ARG A 333 -11.26 -0.11 33.52
C ARG A 333 -10.62 -1.40 33.99
N GLY A 334 -9.35 -1.37 34.33
CA GLY A 334 -8.61 -2.59 34.69
C GLY A 334 -9.26 -3.35 35.85
N HIS A 335 -9.75 -2.64 36.87
CA HIS A 335 -10.37 -3.24 38.05
C HIS A 335 -11.60 -4.12 37.75
N ASP A 336 -12.41 -3.75 36.76
CA ASP A 336 -13.62 -4.50 36.38
C ASP A 336 -13.30 -5.88 35.79
N PHE A 337 -12.08 -6.05 35.29
CA PHE A 337 -11.65 -7.22 34.52
C PHE A 337 -10.63 -8.10 35.26
N VAL A 338 -10.26 -7.72 36.50
CA VAL A 338 -9.37 -8.51 37.37
C VAL A 338 -9.90 -9.93 37.63
N PRO A 339 -11.20 -10.17 37.87
CA PRO A 339 -11.69 -11.54 38.09
C PRO A 339 -11.38 -12.50 36.94
N THR A 340 -11.32 -11.99 35.71
CA THR A 340 -11.09 -12.81 34.50
C THR A 340 -9.61 -12.87 34.11
N PHE A 341 -8.88 -11.76 34.26
CA PHE A 341 -7.52 -11.64 33.71
C PHE A 341 -6.42 -11.34 34.75
N GLY A 342 -6.77 -11.19 36.03
CA GLY A 342 -5.83 -10.85 37.08
C GLY A 342 -5.09 -9.54 36.81
N GLN A 343 -3.81 -9.48 37.17
CA GLN A 343 -2.96 -8.28 36.99
C GLN A 343 -2.78 -7.87 35.53
N TRP A 344 -3.01 -8.76 34.56
CA TRP A 344 -3.02 -8.39 33.14
C TRP A 344 -4.08 -7.34 32.81
N ALA A 345 -5.19 -7.31 33.55
CA ALA A 345 -6.22 -6.29 33.36
C ALA A 345 -5.70 -4.87 33.64
N HIS A 346 -4.88 -4.70 34.67
CA HIS A 346 -4.24 -3.42 34.96
C HIS A 346 -3.09 -3.12 34.00
N PHE A 347 -2.30 -4.14 33.64
CA PHE A 347 -1.11 -4.01 32.79
C PHE A 347 -1.41 -3.38 31.43
N ILE A 348 -2.53 -3.75 30.79
CA ILE A 348 -2.88 -3.25 29.46
C ILE A 348 -3.55 -1.87 29.46
N GLU A 349 -4.03 -1.41 30.63
CA GLU A 349 -4.88 -0.22 30.74
C GLU A 349 -4.21 1.06 30.22
N PRO A 350 -2.91 1.34 30.49
CA PRO A 350 -2.23 2.52 29.94
C PRO A 350 -2.25 2.59 28.40
N THR A 351 -2.09 1.44 27.73
CA THR A 351 -2.12 1.36 26.27
C THR A 351 -3.54 1.54 25.75
N LEU A 352 -4.55 0.93 26.39
CA LEU A 352 -5.95 1.14 26.02
C LEU A 352 -6.41 2.58 26.23
N LEU A 353 -5.95 3.27 27.28
CA LEU A 353 -6.26 4.69 27.48
C LEU A 353 -5.70 5.58 26.37
N ALA A 354 -4.54 5.20 25.82
CA ALA A 354 -4.01 5.86 24.62
C ALA A 354 -4.81 5.52 23.34
N GLU A 355 -5.57 4.42 23.33
CA GLU A 355 -6.49 4.04 22.26
C GLU A 355 -7.90 4.59 22.51
N GLY A 356 -8.17 5.79 22.01
CA GLY A 356 -9.52 6.35 22.03
C GLY A 356 -10.15 6.45 23.43
N ASP A 357 -9.34 6.70 24.47
CA ASP A 357 -9.73 6.73 25.88
C ASP A 357 -10.35 5.41 26.39
N ALA A 358 -9.93 4.28 25.83
CA ALA A 358 -10.36 2.93 26.18
C ALA A 358 -11.88 2.68 26.03
N ARG A 359 -12.57 3.42 25.15
CA ARG A 359 -14.00 3.27 24.90
C ARG A 359 -14.29 1.98 24.12
N PHE A 360 -15.24 1.16 24.58
CA PHE A 360 -15.54 -0.12 23.93
C PHE A 360 -16.14 0.01 22.53
N ALA A 361 -16.78 1.14 22.24
CA ALA A 361 -17.36 1.43 20.92
C ALA A 361 -16.48 2.38 20.09
N THR A 362 -15.16 2.38 20.29
CA THR A 362 -14.24 3.16 19.43
C THR A 362 -14.21 2.56 18.03
N LEU A 363 -14.40 3.38 17.00
CA LEU A 363 -14.47 2.98 15.59
C LEU A 363 -13.66 3.94 14.71
N ASN A 364 -12.78 3.41 13.87
CA ASN A 364 -12.18 4.11 12.74
C ASN A 364 -12.17 3.21 11.50
N THR A 365 -12.59 3.74 10.35
CA THR A 365 -12.72 2.97 9.09
C THR A 365 -12.13 3.69 7.87
N TYR A 366 -11.56 4.88 8.08
CA TYR A 366 -11.02 5.73 7.03
C TYR A 366 -9.54 5.49 6.72
N ASP A 367 -8.86 4.60 7.44
CA ASP A 367 -7.42 4.38 7.32
C ASP A 367 -7.10 3.08 6.55
N ARG A 368 -5.82 2.71 6.53
CA ARG A 368 -5.33 1.50 5.86
C ARG A 368 -6.02 0.21 6.31
N ALA A 369 -6.48 0.15 7.56
CA ALA A 369 -7.09 -1.05 8.08
C ALA A 369 -8.50 -1.25 7.54
N ALA A 370 -9.08 -0.22 6.92
CA ALA A 370 -10.47 -0.08 6.45
C ALA A 370 -11.53 -0.22 7.55
N PHE A 371 -11.21 -0.92 8.65
CA PHE A 371 -12.07 -1.10 9.78
C PHE A 371 -11.23 -1.46 11.02
N THR A 372 -11.36 -0.65 12.08
CA THR A 372 -10.82 -0.90 13.41
C THR A 372 -11.91 -0.69 14.44
N PHE A 373 -12.03 -1.62 15.38
CA PHE A 373 -13.12 -1.61 16.35
C PHE A 373 -12.67 -1.99 17.75
N GLY A 374 -13.32 -1.38 18.74
CA GLY A 374 -13.15 -1.71 20.14
C GLY A 374 -12.16 -0.81 20.88
N ALA A 375 -12.14 -0.95 22.20
CA ALA A 375 -11.16 -0.27 23.06
C ALA A 375 -9.71 -0.49 22.61
N PRO A 376 -9.30 -1.68 22.11
CA PRO A 376 -7.94 -1.89 21.60
C PRO A 376 -7.72 -1.52 20.13
N GLN A 377 -8.74 -0.97 19.44
CA GLN A 377 -8.68 -0.66 18.01
C GLN A 377 -8.25 -1.87 17.15
N LEU A 378 -8.95 -3.00 17.31
CA LEU A 378 -8.66 -4.24 16.61
C LEU A 378 -8.88 -4.06 15.10
N ALA A 379 -7.83 -4.22 14.30
CA ALA A 379 -7.84 -4.00 12.85
C ALA A 379 -8.31 -5.23 12.05
N ALA A 380 -9.15 -5.00 11.02
CA ALA A 380 -9.71 -6.04 10.15
C ALA A 380 -8.72 -6.64 9.15
N HIS A 381 -7.75 -5.85 8.68
CA HIS A 381 -6.85 -6.28 7.61
C HIS A 381 -5.85 -7.40 8.00
N THR A 382 -5.60 -7.67 9.28
CA THR A 382 -4.51 -8.58 9.69
C THR A 382 -4.95 -10.05 9.80
N PRO A 383 -4.39 -10.97 8.99
CA PRO A 383 -4.71 -12.41 9.10
C PRO A 383 -4.34 -13.00 10.46
N GLY A 384 -5.23 -13.82 11.02
CA GLY A 384 -5.00 -14.59 12.25
C GLY A 384 -4.82 -13.78 13.54
N ARG A 385 -5.00 -12.46 13.52
CA ARG A 385 -4.75 -11.55 14.64
C ARG A 385 -5.79 -10.42 14.66
N ASN A 386 -5.90 -9.71 15.79
CA ASN A 386 -6.81 -8.57 15.96
C ASN A 386 -8.29 -8.89 15.71
N PHE A 387 -8.94 -8.16 14.79
CA PHE A 387 -10.40 -8.12 14.65
C PHE A 387 -10.97 -9.46 14.21
N VAL A 388 -10.29 -10.19 13.30
CA VAL A 388 -10.80 -11.49 12.83
C VAL A 388 -10.92 -12.50 13.96
N VAL A 389 -9.96 -12.51 14.90
CA VAL A 389 -9.99 -13.40 16.07
C VAL A 389 -11.11 -13.02 17.03
N TYR A 390 -11.30 -11.71 17.25
CA TYR A 390 -12.42 -11.20 18.04
C TYR A 390 -13.77 -11.55 17.40
N PHE A 391 -13.90 -11.34 16.09
CA PHE A 391 -15.16 -11.58 15.39
C PHE A 391 -15.50 -13.07 15.32
N ARG A 392 -14.50 -13.94 15.17
CA ARG A 392 -14.70 -15.39 15.28
C ARG A 392 -15.21 -15.80 16.66
N GLN A 393 -14.69 -15.20 17.73
CA GLN A 393 -15.14 -15.48 19.10
C GLN A 393 -16.56 -14.94 19.36
N LEU A 394 -16.92 -13.78 18.80
CA LEU A 394 -18.29 -13.27 18.82
C LEU A 394 -19.25 -14.21 18.11
N LEU A 395 -18.88 -14.70 16.91
CA LEU A 395 -19.71 -15.61 16.12
C LEU A 395 -19.87 -17.01 16.75
N ALA A 396 -19.13 -17.31 17.82
CA ALA A 396 -19.31 -18.50 18.64
C ALA A 396 -20.29 -18.29 19.81
N LEU A 397 -20.75 -17.06 20.06
CA LEU A 397 -21.75 -16.75 21.09
C LEU A 397 -23.16 -17.07 20.60
N SER A 398 -24.09 -17.27 21.55
CA SER A 398 -25.48 -17.68 21.26
C SER A 398 -26.32 -16.63 20.53
N LEU A 399 -25.90 -15.36 20.51
CA LEU A 399 -26.62 -14.28 19.80
C LEU A 399 -26.03 -13.99 18.42
N ALA A 400 -25.06 -14.77 17.96
CA ALA A 400 -24.34 -14.52 16.72
C ALA A 400 -25.25 -14.46 15.49
N ASP A 401 -26.14 -15.44 15.35
CA ASP A 401 -27.13 -15.55 14.27
C ASP A 401 -28.16 -14.41 14.29
N ARG A 402 -28.38 -13.78 15.45
CA ARG A 402 -29.27 -12.62 15.59
C ARG A 402 -28.60 -11.33 15.13
N HIS A 403 -27.31 -11.16 15.41
CA HIS A 403 -26.54 -9.98 14.99
C HIS A 403 -26.10 -10.04 13.53
N PHE A 404 -25.66 -11.21 13.07
CA PHE A 404 -25.08 -11.45 11.75
C PHE A 404 -25.60 -12.77 11.16
N PRO A 405 -26.89 -12.83 10.77
CA PRO A 405 -27.52 -14.04 10.25
C PRO A 405 -26.87 -14.59 8.98
N GLU A 406 -26.18 -13.73 8.22
CA GLU A 406 -25.48 -14.10 7.01
C GLU A 406 -24.09 -14.73 7.23
N LEU A 407 -23.59 -14.74 8.48
CA LEU A 407 -22.27 -15.27 8.81
C LEU A 407 -22.35 -16.58 9.57
N SER A 408 -21.41 -17.48 9.30
CA SER A 408 -21.27 -18.74 10.04
C SER A 408 -19.81 -19.15 10.18
N LEU A 409 -19.50 -19.91 11.24
CA LEU A 409 -18.19 -20.54 11.42
C LEU A 409 -18.17 -21.89 10.69
N ARG A 410 -17.22 -22.09 9.77
CA ARG A 410 -17.10 -23.32 8.97
C ARG A 410 -15.63 -23.69 8.76
N PRO A 411 -15.29 -24.98 8.56
CA PRO A 411 -13.94 -25.35 8.17
C PRO A 411 -13.61 -24.82 6.76
N ASN A 412 -12.44 -24.20 6.61
CA ASN A 412 -11.89 -23.81 5.33
C ASN A 412 -11.24 -25.02 4.61
N GLY A 413 -10.61 -24.78 3.45
CA GLY A 413 -9.91 -25.83 2.69
C GLY A 413 -8.76 -26.51 3.43
N ALA A 414 -8.23 -25.91 4.50
CA ALA A 414 -7.21 -26.47 5.38
C ALA A 414 -7.80 -27.15 6.63
N GLY A 415 -9.12 -27.18 6.79
CA GLY A 415 -9.81 -27.73 7.96
C GLY A 415 -9.86 -26.80 9.17
N GLU A 416 -9.39 -25.55 9.04
CA GLU A 416 -9.43 -24.56 10.12
C GLU A 416 -10.80 -23.90 10.16
N THR A 417 -11.37 -23.71 11.36
CA THR A 417 -12.65 -23.00 11.52
C THR A 417 -12.47 -21.51 11.25
N THR A 418 -13.04 -21.01 10.15
CA THR A 418 -13.00 -19.60 9.75
C THR A 418 -14.40 -19.01 9.52
N ILE A 419 -14.47 -17.67 9.46
CA ILE A 419 -15.69 -16.92 9.20
C ILE A 419 -16.09 -17.01 7.73
N HIS A 420 -17.29 -17.50 7.46
CA HIS A 420 -17.85 -17.60 6.12
C HIS A 420 -19.12 -16.76 5.96
N LEU A 421 -19.20 -16.03 4.85
CA LEU A 421 -20.39 -15.32 4.39
C LEU A 421 -21.25 -16.25 3.53
N GLN A 422 -22.54 -16.36 3.86
CA GLN A 422 -23.52 -17.04 3.03
C GLN A 422 -23.89 -16.18 1.82
N THR A 423 -23.87 -16.78 0.63
CA THR A 423 -24.29 -16.18 -0.65
C THR A 423 -25.35 -17.05 -1.32
N ASP A 424 -25.97 -16.55 -2.38
CA ASP A 424 -26.95 -17.32 -3.17
C ASP A 424 -26.36 -18.61 -3.77
N THR A 425 -25.03 -18.65 -3.96
CA THR A 425 -24.30 -19.74 -4.61
C THR A 425 -23.49 -20.61 -3.63
N GLY A 426 -23.52 -20.32 -2.33
CA GLY A 426 -22.83 -21.12 -1.31
C GLY A 426 -22.23 -20.27 -0.19
N TYR A 427 -20.97 -20.53 0.15
CA TYR A 427 -20.26 -19.87 1.24
C TYR A 427 -18.92 -19.32 0.76
N VAL A 428 -18.58 -18.11 1.20
CA VAL A 428 -17.31 -17.44 0.91
C VAL A 428 -16.52 -17.30 2.20
N ASP A 429 -15.32 -17.90 2.25
CA ASP A 429 -14.37 -17.70 3.35
C ASP A 429 -13.88 -16.24 3.37
N LEU A 430 -14.17 -15.52 4.46
CA LEU A 430 -13.76 -14.13 4.65
C LEU A 430 -12.32 -14.01 5.15
N GLU A 431 -11.74 -15.10 5.66
CA GLU A 431 -10.41 -15.13 6.26
C GLU A 431 -9.29 -15.52 5.29
N GLU A 432 -9.61 -15.66 4.00
CA GLU A 432 -8.62 -15.91 2.97
C GLU A 432 -7.61 -14.75 2.88
N ALA A 433 -6.36 -15.05 3.19
CA ALA A 433 -5.27 -14.08 3.17
C ALA A 433 -4.75 -13.88 1.73
N VAL A 434 -4.83 -12.64 1.25
CA VAL A 434 -4.33 -12.23 -0.07
C VAL A 434 -3.08 -11.36 0.07
N GLU A 435 -2.11 -11.52 -0.83
CA GLU A 435 -0.95 -10.62 -0.88
C GLU A 435 -1.34 -9.33 -1.62
N VAL A 436 -1.24 -8.20 -0.94
CA VAL A 436 -1.52 -6.86 -1.48
C VAL A 436 -0.20 -6.11 -1.63
N THR A 437 0.02 -5.54 -2.82
CA THR A 437 1.13 -4.62 -3.06
C THR A 437 0.63 -3.18 -2.88
N ARG A 438 1.21 -2.49 -1.89
CA ARG A 438 0.84 -1.12 -1.56
C ARG A 438 1.35 -0.12 -2.61
N PRO A 439 0.73 1.07 -2.70
CA PRO A 439 1.26 2.26 -3.35
C PRO A 439 2.77 2.51 -3.25
N ASN A 440 3.33 2.28 -2.07
CA ASN A 440 4.75 2.50 -1.77
C ASN A 440 5.64 1.29 -2.12
N GLY A 441 5.09 0.27 -2.80
CA GLY A 441 5.77 -0.96 -3.19
C GLY A 441 5.83 -2.03 -2.10
N LYS A 442 5.37 -1.75 -0.86
CA LYS A 442 5.39 -2.73 0.23
C LYS A 442 4.35 -3.82 -0.02
N LYS A 443 4.77 -5.08 0.07
CA LYS A 443 3.86 -6.23 0.04
C LYS A 443 3.45 -6.61 1.45
N GLU A 444 2.17 -6.91 1.64
CA GLU A 444 1.65 -7.45 2.91
C GLU A 444 0.43 -8.34 2.68
N LYS A 445 0.24 -9.33 3.55
CA LYS A 445 -0.96 -10.17 3.53
C LYS A 445 -2.11 -9.44 4.22
N GLN A 446 -3.28 -9.44 3.59
CA GLN A 446 -4.49 -8.83 4.12
C GLN A 446 -5.71 -9.75 3.99
N LEU A 447 -6.73 -9.52 4.82
CA LEU A 447 -8.03 -10.19 4.73
C LEU A 447 -9.01 -9.36 3.86
N ALA A 448 -8.75 -9.28 2.55
CA ALA A 448 -9.48 -8.38 1.66
C ALA A 448 -11.00 -8.62 1.66
N LYS A 449 -11.44 -9.88 1.74
CA LYS A 449 -12.87 -10.23 1.79
C LYS A 449 -13.53 -9.79 3.10
N LEU A 450 -12.88 -10.01 4.25
CA LEU A 450 -13.35 -9.49 5.53
C LEU A 450 -13.38 -7.96 5.56
N MET A 451 -12.34 -7.31 5.02
CA MET A 451 -12.31 -5.85 4.90
C MET A 451 -13.48 -5.36 4.05
N ALA A 452 -13.74 -5.97 2.89
CA ALA A 452 -14.86 -5.60 2.04
C ALA A 452 -16.23 -5.84 2.69
N TYR A 453 -16.37 -6.90 3.49
CA TYR A 453 -17.57 -7.15 4.29
C TYR A 453 -17.80 -6.06 5.34
N CYS A 454 -16.74 -5.57 5.98
CA CYS A 454 -16.83 -4.54 7.00
C CYS A 454 -16.82 -3.10 6.45
N ASN A 455 -16.28 -2.87 5.26
CA ASN A 455 -16.15 -1.57 4.59
C ASN A 455 -15.78 -1.82 3.12
N ALA A 456 -16.79 -1.86 2.24
CA ALA A 456 -16.61 -2.26 0.84
C ALA A 456 -15.95 -1.17 -0.02
N SER A 457 -16.01 0.08 0.42
CA SER A 457 -15.62 1.27 -0.32
C SER A 457 -14.54 2.04 0.44
N SER A 458 -13.35 2.16 -0.15
CA SER A 458 -12.31 2.99 0.42
C SER A 458 -12.56 4.49 0.25
N THR A 459 -13.56 4.92 -0.53
CA THR A 459 -13.72 6.32 -0.97
C THR A 459 -15.05 6.96 -0.60
N ALA A 460 -15.96 6.20 0.00
CA ALA A 460 -17.27 6.66 0.44
C ALA A 460 -17.74 5.82 1.61
N VAL A 461 -18.50 6.44 2.52
CA VAL A 461 -19.19 5.68 3.56
C VAL A 461 -20.30 4.86 2.93
N ASP A 462 -20.23 3.53 3.02
CA ASP A 462 -21.18 2.64 2.35
C ASP A 462 -22.10 1.89 3.33
N GLU A 463 -23.02 1.10 2.77
CA GLU A 463 -23.98 0.33 3.55
C GLU A 463 -23.32 -0.80 4.35
N ALA A 464 -22.30 -1.46 3.81
CA ALA A 464 -21.58 -2.54 4.50
C ALA A 464 -20.88 -1.99 5.76
N GLU A 465 -20.21 -0.85 5.63
CA GLU A 465 -19.58 -0.12 6.72
C GLU A 465 -20.56 0.25 7.83
N LEU A 466 -21.67 0.88 7.46
CA LEU A 466 -22.68 1.35 8.41
C LEU A 466 -23.36 0.19 9.14
N THR A 467 -23.73 -0.87 8.42
CA THR A 467 -24.44 -2.02 8.99
C THR A 467 -23.54 -2.84 9.90
N ALA A 468 -22.29 -3.11 9.50
CA ALA A 468 -21.31 -3.81 10.34
C ALA A 468 -21.02 -3.04 11.63
N ALA A 469 -20.75 -1.74 11.52
CA ALA A 469 -20.46 -0.88 12.67
C ALA A 469 -21.65 -0.81 13.65
N ALA A 470 -22.87 -0.56 13.14
CA ALA A 470 -24.07 -0.47 13.98
C ALA A 470 -24.36 -1.79 14.73
N ARG A 471 -24.26 -2.93 14.04
CA ARG A 471 -24.51 -4.26 14.63
C ARG A 471 -23.48 -4.61 15.70
N LEU A 472 -22.20 -4.31 15.48
CA LEU A 472 -21.14 -4.52 16.48
C LEU A 472 -21.32 -3.63 17.71
N MET A 473 -21.64 -2.35 17.52
CA MET A 473 -21.93 -1.44 18.65
C MET A 473 -23.13 -1.92 19.45
N ASN A 474 -24.20 -2.36 18.78
CA ASN A 474 -25.38 -2.89 19.46
C ASN A 474 -25.06 -4.17 20.25
N TRP A 475 -24.16 -5.03 19.75
CA TRP A 475 -23.74 -6.23 20.46
C TRP A 475 -23.08 -5.91 21.81
N LEU A 476 -22.32 -4.81 21.90
CA LEU A 476 -21.74 -4.35 23.18
C LEU A 476 -22.80 -4.01 24.24
N ARG A 477 -24.01 -3.65 23.81
CA ARG A 477 -25.13 -3.34 24.71
C ARG A 477 -25.87 -4.61 25.13
N LEU A 478 -26.01 -5.57 24.22
CA LEU A 478 -26.83 -6.77 24.43
C LEU A 478 -26.08 -7.91 25.12
N ASP A 479 -24.76 -7.99 25.00
CA ASP A 479 -23.97 -9.06 25.60
C ASP A 479 -22.67 -8.55 26.25
N PRO A 480 -22.52 -8.66 27.60
CA PRO A 480 -21.28 -8.25 28.26
C PRO A 480 -20.06 -9.07 27.80
N LYS A 481 -20.24 -10.28 27.25
CA LYS A 481 -19.13 -11.07 26.69
C LYS A 481 -18.49 -10.37 25.51
N ALA A 482 -19.21 -9.57 24.73
CA ALA A 482 -18.61 -8.81 23.63
C ALA A 482 -17.45 -7.91 24.12
N LYS A 483 -17.61 -7.27 25.28
CA LYS A 483 -16.55 -6.44 25.90
C LYS A 483 -15.39 -7.30 26.42
N GLU A 484 -15.70 -8.39 27.12
CA GLU A 484 -14.69 -9.32 27.65
C GLU A 484 -13.82 -9.93 26.53
N LEU A 485 -14.42 -10.28 25.39
CA LEU A 485 -13.70 -10.87 24.26
C LEU A 485 -12.73 -9.88 23.59
N GLN A 486 -13.06 -8.59 23.50
CA GLN A 486 -12.10 -7.58 23.03
C GLN A 486 -10.83 -7.59 23.89
N ILE A 487 -11.01 -7.62 25.21
CA ILE A 487 -9.92 -7.61 26.19
C ILE A 487 -9.13 -8.92 26.15
N ARG A 488 -9.81 -10.06 26.03
CA ARG A 488 -9.19 -11.38 25.90
C ARG A 488 -8.26 -11.43 24.68
N VAL A 489 -8.73 -10.99 23.52
CA VAL A 489 -7.94 -10.95 22.28
C VAL A 489 -6.75 -10.00 22.45
N PHE A 490 -6.94 -8.83 23.05
CA PHE A 490 -5.85 -7.88 23.27
C PHE A 490 -4.76 -8.42 24.21
N ILE A 491 -5.14 -9.04 25.33
CA ILE A 491 -4.19 -9.64 26.28
C ILE A 491 -3.42 -10.79 25.64
N ALA A 492 -4.11 -11.67 24.91
CA ALA A 492 -3.44 -12.74 24.16
C ALA A 492 -2.40 -12.15 23.18
N GLN A 493 -2.76 -11.05 22.51
CA GLN A 493 -1.87 -10.39 21.58
C GLN A 493 -0.67 -9.74 22.27
N ALA A 494 -0.88 -9.07 23.39
CA ALA A 494 0.16 -8.46 24.20
C ALA A 494 1.18 -9.51 24.65
N LYS A 495 0.71 -10.66 25.14
CA LYS A 495 1.55 -11.80 25.54
C LYS A 495 2.41 -12.31 24.39
N GLU A 496 1.82 -12.49 23.21
CA GLU A 496 2.58 -12.93 22.02
C GLU A 496 3.66 -11.92 21.63
N ASN A 497 3.33 -10.63 21.60
CA ASN A 497 4.30 -9.57 21.28
C ASN A 497 5.46 -9.53 22.29
N LEU A 498 5.15 -9.69 23.58
CA LEU A 498 6.16 -9.70 24.65
C LEU A 498 7.01 -10.96 24.62
N ALA A 499 6.44 -12.11 24.28
CA ALA A 499 7.20 -13.34 24.04
C ALA A 499 8.18 -13.18 22.86
N GLN A 500 7.74 -12.57 21.76
CA GLN A 500 8.64 -12.24 20.65
C GLN A 500 9.73 -11.24 21.08
N ALA A 501 9.37 -10.21 21.84
CA ALA A 501 10.31 -9.21 22.34
C ALA A 501 11.40 -9.84 23.22
N LYS A 502 11.08 -10.82 24.08
CA LYS A 502 12.09 -11.55 24.88
C LYS A 502 13.19 -12.18 24.04
N THR A 503 12.88 -12.56 22.79
CA THR A 503 13.86 -13.15 21.87
C THR A 503 14.61 -12.14 21.01
N LYS A 504 14.03 -10.95 20.78
CA LYS A 504 14.50 -9.97 19.78
C LYS A 504 15.06 -8.69 20.37
N VAL A 505 14.75 -8.38 21.63
CA VAL A 505 15.21 -7.17 22.33
C VAL A 505 16.30 -7.56 23.31
N ALA A 506 17.54 -7.19 23.01
CA ALA A 506 18.67 -7.48 23.88
C ALA A 506 18.48 -6.80 25.25
N GLY A 507 18.69 -7.55 26.33
CA GLY A 507 18.50 -7.08 27.71
C GLY A 507 17.06 -7.16 28.24
N PHE A 508 16.08 -7.55 27.42
CA PHE A 508 14.71 -7.74 27.89
C PHE A 508 14.43 -9.17 28.36
N ASN A 509 14.03 -9.33 29.61
CA ASN A 509 13.67 -10.64 30.20
C ASN A 509 12.21 -10.72 30.71
N GLY A 510 11.48 -9.60 30.72
CA GLY A 510 10.09 -9.50 31.21
C GLY A 510 9.93 -9.42 32.74
N SER A 511 11.02 -9.33 33.52
CA SER A 511 10.91 -9.23 34.99
C SER A 511 10.48 -7.85 35.49
N ASP A 512 10.74 -6.81 34.70
CA ASP A 512 10.30 -5.44 34.98
C ASP A 512 9.02 -5.14 34.18
N TRP A 513 7.90 -5.00 34.89
CA TRP A 513 6.61 -4.76 34.27
C TRP A 513 6.53 -3.39 33.59
N GLU A 514 7.23 -2.36 34.07
CA GLU A 514 7.20 -1.04 33.45
C GLU A 514 7.93 -1.07 32.10
N VAL A 515 9.11 -1.70 32.08
CA VAL A 515 9.86 -1.92 30.83
C VAL A 515 9.02 -2.74 29.85
N ALA A 516 8.40 -3.83 30.32
CA ALA A 516 7.54 -4.67 29.50
C ALA A 516 6.34 -3.89 28.94
N LEU A 517 5.70 -3.04 29.74
CA LEU A 517 4.56 -2.22 29.32
C LEU A 517 4.96 -1.24 28.21
N TRP A 518 6.11 -0.57 28.36
CA TRP A 518 6.61 0.33 27.32
C TRP A 518 6.93 -0.41 26.02
N ILE A 519 7.57 -1.58 26.09
CA ILE A 519 7.84 -2.42 24.92
C ILE A 519 6.52 -2.87 24.25
N MET A 520 5.53 -3.29 25.04
CA MET A 520 4.21 -3.68 24.53
C MET A 520 3.53 -2.50 23.82
N ASP A 521 3.50 -1.31 24.42
CA ASP A 521 2.94 -0.11 23.79
C ASP A 521 3.65 0.26 22.49
N ILE A 522 5.00 0.21 22.47
CA ILE A 522 5.79 0.47 21.27
C ILE A 522 5.40 -0.46 20.13
N LEU A 523 5.30 -1.76 20.43
CA LEU A 523 4.97 -2.80 19.47
C LEU A 523 3.52 -2.71 19.00
N HIS A 524 2.58 -2.43 19.91
CA HIS A 524 1.17 -2.28 19.58
C HIS A 524 0.93 -1.08 18.66
N GLN A 525 1.51 0.09 18.99
CA GLN A 525 1.40 1.29 18.16
C GLN A 525 2.23 1.20 16.87
N GLY A 526 3.29 0.38 16.85
CA GLY A 526 4.26 0.30 15.76
C GLY A 526 5.18 1.52 15.70
N ARG A 527 5.48 2.16 16.83
CA ARG A 527 6.27 3.41 16.88
C ARG A 527 7.79 3.22 16.96
N GLY A 528 8.28 1.98 16.93
CA GLY A 528 9.71 1.67 17.02
C GLY A 528 10.06 0.23 16.68
N THR A 529 11.35 -0.02 16.55
CA THR A 529 11.95 -1.30 16.15
C THR A 529 12.56 -2.06 17.33
N TYR A 530 12.79 -3.35 17.16
CA TYR A 530 13.53 -4.18 18.15
C TYR A 530 14.96 -3.66 18.41
N ALA A 531 15.62 -3.11 17.40
CA ALA A 531 16.94 -2.52 17.54
C ALA A 531 16.93 -1.25 18.41
N GLU A 532 15.97 -0.35 18.18
CA GLU A 532 15.81 0.86 19.00
C GLU A 532 15.46 0.52 20.45
N MET A 533 14.59 -0.47 20.67
CA MET A 533 14.29 -0.95 22.02
C MET A 533 15.52 -1.55 22.71
N SER A 534 16.33 -2.32 21.98
CA SER A 534 17.58 -2.87 22.53
C SER A 534 18.57 -1.76 22.92
N ALA A 535 18.71 -0.74 22.07
CA ALA A 535 19.55 0.42 22.35
C ALA A 535 19.04 1.22 23.56
N ALA A 536 17.71 1.36 23.70
CA ALA A 536 17.10 1.99 24.86
C ALA A 536 17.41 1.22 26.16
N LEU A 537 17.31 -0.12 26.14
CA LEU A 537 17.62 -0.94 27.32
C LEU A 537 19.10 -0.90 27.71
N ALA A 538 20.01 -0.65 26.78
CA ALA A 538 21.43 -0.48 27.05
C ALA A 538 21.79 0.92 27.61
N SER A 539 20.84 1.85 27.66
CA SER A 539 21.08 3.23 28.12
C SER A 539 21.09 3.34 29.65
N VAL A 540 21.60 4.47 30.16
CA VAL A 540 21.63 4.77 31.60
C VAL A 540 20.22 4.82 32.22
N ASN A 541 19.23 5.30 31.45
CA ASN A 541 17.83 5.42 31.87
C ASN A 541 16.90 4.68 30.88
N PRO A 542 16.77 3.35 30.97
CA PRO A 542 16.03 2.54 29.99
C PRO A 542 14.59 2.99 29.73
N VAL A 543 13.82 3.26 30.79
CA VAL A 543 12.42 3.68 30.68
C VAL A 543 12.30 5.03 29.96
N GLU A 544 13.16 6.00 30.30
CA GLU A 544 13.15 7.31 29.64
C GLU A 544 13.55 7.19 28.16
N ALA A 545 14.51 6.32 27.84
CA ALA A 545 14.90 6.05 26.46
C ALA A 545 13.77 5.37 25.66
N LEU A 546 13.04 4.40 26.23
CA LEU A 546 11.88 3.77 25.59
C LEU A 546 10.75 4.78 25.31
N GLN A 547 10.54 5.75 26.21
CA GLN A 547 9.56 6.83 25.99
C GLN A 547 9.93 7.75 24.82
N ARG A 548 11.22 7.89 24.51
CA ARG A 548 11.69 8.76 23.41
C ARG A 548 11.49 8.15 22.02
N ILE A 549 11.32 6.83 21.92
CA ILE A 549 11.09 6.12 20.65
C ILE A 549 9.79 6.65 20.00
N GLY A 550 9.88 7.25 18.83
CA GLY A 550 8.72 7.82 18.11
C GLY A 550 8.15 9.12 18.72
N LEU A 551 8.85 9.78 19.65
CA LEU A 551 8.33 10.95 20.40
C LEU A 551 7.80 12.09 19.54
N LEU A 552 8.46 12.38 18.41
CA LEU A 552 8.06 13.47 17.52
C LEU A 552 6.66 13.27 16.91
N GLN A 553 6.27 12.02 16.67
CA GLN A 553 4.98 11.68 16.07
C GLN A 553 3.92 11.33 17.13
N TYR A 554 4.31 10.72 18.25
CA TYR A 554 3.39 10.13 19.22
C TYR A 554 3.38 10.81 20.60
N ARG A 555 3.71 12.10 20.67
CA ARG A 555 3.85 12.86 21.93
C ARG A 555 2.62 12.74 22.85
N THR A 556 1.40 12.87 22.33
CA THR A 556 0.16 12.81 23.11
C THR A 556 -0.08 11.42 23.68
N ARG A 557 0.16 10.38 22.88
CA ARG A 557 0.11 8.98 23.32
C ARG A 557 1.08 8.73 24.47
N ILE A 558 2.36 9.08 24.28
CA ILE A 558 3.42 8.84 25.26
C ILE A 558 3.08 9.52 26.60
N LYS A 559 2.57 10.76 26.57
CA LYS A 559 2.09 11.44 27.78
C LYS A 559 0.96 10.70 28.48
N THR A 560 0.00 10.17 27.72
CA THR A 560 -1.15 9.43 28.24
C THR A 560 -0.70 8.14 28.93
N VAL A 561 0.13 7.35 28.25
CA VAL A 561 0.72 6.11 28.79
C VAL A 561 1.55 6.40 30.03
N ALA A 562 2.45 7.40 29.99
CA ALA A 562 3.30 7.75 31.12
C ALA A 562 2.50 8.17 32.36
N LYS A 563 1.42 8.96 32.18
CA LYS A 563 0.52 9.35 33.28
C LYS A 563 -0.15 8.13 33.90
N ALA A 564 -0.64 7.20 33.08
CA ALA A 564 -1.29 6.00 33.57
C ALA A 564 -0.31 5.04 34.27
N VAL A 565 0.91 4.86 33.73
CA VAL A 565 1.99 4.09 34.37
C VAL A 565 2.35 4.65 35.75
N ALA A 566 2.45 5.98 35.89
CA ALA A 566 2.69 6.60 37.19
C ALA A 566 1.57 6.31 38.20
N GLY A 567 0.31 6.28 37.75
CA GLY A 567 -0.83 5.87 38.57
C GLY A 567 -0.73 4.41 39.02
N LEU A 568 -0.36 3.50 38.11
CA LEU A 568 -0.15 2.08 38.44
C LEU A 568 0.96 1.89 39.48
N LYS A 569 2.09 2.60 39.32
CA LYS A 569 3.19 2.61 40.31
C LYS A 569 2.71 3.06 41.69
N ALA A 570 2.01 4.20 41.76
CA ALA A 570 1.53 4.74 43.02
C ALA A 570 0.54 3.80 43.73
N SER A 571 -0.25 3.05 42.96
CA SER A 571 -1.24 2.11 43.52
C SER A 571 -0.66 0.78 44.01
N GLY A 572 0.51 0.36 43.50
CA GLY A 572 1.11 -0.95 43.83
C GLY A 572 0.36 -2.16 43.26
N VAL A 573 -0.65 -1.99 42.40
CA VAL A 573 -1.47 -3.10 41.86
C VAL A 573 -0.69 -4.09 40.99
N LEU A 574 0.48 -3.68 40.48
CA LEU A 574 1.40 -4.52 39.70
C LEU A 574 2.62 -4.99 40.53
N ASN A 575 2.60 -4.85 41.86
CA ASN A 575 3.67 -5.39 42.71
C ASN A 575 3.75 -6.91 42.55
N GLY A 576 4.96 -7.42 42.33
CA GLY A 576 5.22 -8.85 42.10
C GLY A 576 4.74 -9.38 40.74
N PHE A 577 4.20 -8.52 39.87
CA PHE A 577 3.78 -8.93 38.53
C PHE A 577 4.99 -9.18 37.63
N ALA A 578 5.08 -10.38 37.07
CA ALA A 578 6.07 -10.76 36.07
C ALA A 578 5.37 -11.14 34.77
N VAL A 579 5.89 -10.63 33.65
CA VAL A 579 5.29 -10.72 32.31
C VAL A 579 5.65 -11.99 31.57
#